data_AF-A0A919HSW8-F1
#
_entry.id   AF-A0A919HSW8-F1
#
_cell.length_a   1.000
_cell.length_b   1.000
_cell.length_c   1.000
_cell.angle_alpha   90.00
_cell.angle_beta   90.00
_cell.angle_gamma   90.00
#
_symmetry.space_group_name_H-M   'P 1'
#
loop_
_entity.id
_entity.type
_entity.pdbx_description
1 polymer ?
#
loop_
_entity_poly.entity_id
_entity_poly.type
_entity_poly.pdbx_seq_one_letter_code
_entity_poly.pdbx_strand_id
1 'polypeptide(L)'
;MVKEGREKELFGWVMPGKEKFSITRTTLGHFFKRKRFHFSTDTNGGERAMVPIGNYERVMPLDILPTILLRDLLAGDTDSAQALGCLELDEEDLALCTYVCPGKYEYGPALRSVLTRIEQEG
;
A
#
# COMPACT_ATOMS: atom_id res chain seq x y z
N MET A 1 20.36 4.46 -8.60
CA MET A 1 19.43 3.74 -9.49
C MET A 1 18.96 2.46 -8.78
N VAL A 2 17.69 2.12 -8.91
CA VAL A 2 17.07 0.90 -8.33
C VAL A 2 17.12 -0.22 -9.38
N LYS A 3 17.28 -1.49 -8.96
CA LYS A 3 17.36 -2.65 -9.87
C LYS A 3 15.97 -2.99 -10.44
N GLU A 4 15.89 -3.32 -11.73
CA GLU A 4 14.62 -3.48 -12.46
C GLU A 4 13.85 -4.79 -12.17
N GLY A 5 14.31 -5.64 -11.25
CA GLY A 5 13.53 -6.83 -10.81
C GLY A 5 13.28 -7.92 -11.86
N ARG A 6 14.01 -7.95 -12.99
CA ARG A 6 13.78 -8.90 -14.10
C ARG A 6 14.28 -10.34 -13.87
N GLU A 7 14.88 -10.62 -12.70
CA GLU A 7 15.45 -11.94 -12.38
C GLU A 7 14.37 -12.90 -11.89
N LYS A 8 14.38 -14.13 -12.42
CA LYS A 8 13.42 -15.16 -11.99
C LYS A 8 13.94 -15.87 -10.74
N GLU A 9 13.18 -15.78 -9.66
CA GLU A 9 13.44 -16.55 -8.43
C GLU A 9 12.71 -17.91 -8.47
N LEU A 10 13.37 -18.96 -7.96
CA LEU A 10 12.74 -20.27 -7.75
C LEU A 10 11.54 -20.10 -6.79
N PHE A 11 10.35 -20.59 -7.15
CA PHE A 11 9.05 -20.33 -6.47
C PHE A 11 8.66 -18.84 -6.27
N GLY A 12 9.29 -17.91 -6.98
CA GLY A 12 8.90 -16.51 -7.06
C GLY A 12 8.81 -15.77 -5.71
N TRP A 13 7.84 -14.85 -5.60
CA TRP A 13 7.68 -14.01 -4.41
C TRP A 13 7.30 -14.80 -3.14
N VAL A 14 6.75 -16.02 -3.28
CA VAL A 14 6.33 -16.90 -2.18
C VAL A 14 7.53 -17.44 -1.40
N MET A 15 8.72 -17.52 -2.01
CA MET A 15 9.89 -18.03 -1.29
C MET A 15 10.24 -17.20 -0.05
N PRO A 16 10.34 -17.82 1.13
CA PRO A 16 10.80 -17.15 2.33
C PRO A 16 12.31 -16.87 2.21
N GLY A 17 12.66 -15.66 1.78
CA GLY A 17 14.04 -15.20 1.64
C GLY A 17 14.52 -14.37 2.84
N LYS A 18 15.82 -14.50 3.17
CA LYS A 18 16.49 -13.61 4.16
C LYS A 18 16.73 -12.21 3.60
N GLU A 19 16.73 -12.04 2.28
CA GLU A 19 16.89 -10.76 1.58
C GLU A 19 15.56 -10.04 1.31
N LYS A 20 14.43 -10.61 1.74
CA LYS A 20 13.10 -10.03 1.49
C LYS A 20 12.60 -9.28 2.72
N PHE A 21 12.30 -8.00 2.53
CA PHE A 21 11.62 -7.18 3.53
C PHE A 21 10.15 -7.62 3.70
N SER A 22 9.62 -7.57 4.92
CA SER A 22 8.21 -7.90 5.19
C SER A 22 7.69 -7.18 6.44
N ILE A 23 6.57 -6.47 6.27
CA ILE A 23 5.82 -5.80 7.35
C ILE A 23 4.94 -6.76 8.12
N THR A 24 4.40 -7.77 7.44
CA THR A 24 3.55 -8.83 8.02
C THR A 24 4.36 -9.97 8.65
N ARG A 25 5.69 -9.88 8.65
CA ARG A 25 6.61 -10.88 9.23
C ARG A 25 6.54 -12.25 8.52
N THR A 26 6.21 -12.25 7.23
CA THR A 26 6.00 -13.47 6.44
C THR A 26 7.30 -14.05 5.87
N THR A 27 8.38 -13.26 5.81
CA THR A 27 9.69 -13.67 5.28
C THR A 27 10.74 -13.80 6.39
N LEU A 28 11.79 -14.61 6.14
CA LEU A 28 12.90 -14.79 7.08
C LEU A 28 13.69 -13.49 7.36
N GLY A 29 13.63 -12.52 6.44
CA GLY A 29 14.25 -11.20 6.62
C GLY A 29 13.78 -10.47 7.89
N HIS A 30 12.54 -10.73 8.35
CA HIS A 30 12.00 -10.08 9.54
C HIS A 30 12.80 -10.35 10.84
N PHE A 31 13.48 -11.50 10.94
CA PHE A 31 14.29 -11.82 12.12
C PHE A 31 15.54 -10.93 12.23
N PHE A 32 16.01 -10.32 11.14
CA PHE A 32 17.21 -9.49 11.10
C PHE A 32 16.85 -8.00 11.15
N LYS A 33 16.44 -7.51 12.32
CA LYS A 33 15.87 -6.15 12.54
C LYS A 33 16.70 -4.95 12.08
N ARG A 34 18.03 -5.10 11.88
CA ARG A 34 18.94 -4.01 11.44
C ARG A 34 19.51 -4.24 10.05
N LYS A 35 18.99 -5.23 9.32
CA LYS A 35 19.46 -5.55 7.98
C LYS A 35 19.02 -4.47 7.00
N ARG A 36 19.95 -4.03 6.15
CA ARG A 36 19.63 -3.21 4.98
C ARG A 36 19.21 -4.13 3.84
N PHE A 37 18.08 -3.83 3.21
CA PHE A 37 17.55 -4.61 2.10
C PHE A 37 17.86 -3.88 0.79
N HIS A 38 18.27 -4.64 -0.23
CA HIS A 38 18.42 -4.12 -1.58
C HIS A 38 17.09 -4.18 -2.29
N PHE A 39 16.38 -3.05 -2.33
CA PHE A 39 15.11 -2.96 -3.03
C PHE A 39 15.30 -2.99 -4.56
N SER A 40 14.34 -3.61 -5.24
CA SER A 40 14.17 -3.63 -6.68
C SER A 40 12.81 -3.01 -7.05
N THR A 41 12.55 -2.84 -8.33
CA THR A 41 11.23 -2.43 -8.85
C THR A 41 10.22 -3.59 -8.94
N ASP A 42 10.52 -4.74 -8.32
CA ASP A 42 9.63 -5.91 -8.32
C ASP A 42 8.49 -5.72 -7.32
N THR A 43 7.27 -6.07 -7.72
CA THR A 43 6.06 -5.92 -6.88
C THR A 43 6.03 -6.90 -5.72
N ASN A 44 6.82 -7.99 -5.77
CA ASN A 44 6.89 -9.02 -4.73
C ASN A 44 5.48 -9.54 -4.32
N GLY A 45 4.63 -9.78 -5.31
CA GLY A 45 3.25 -10.21 -5.12
C GLY A 45 2.45 -10.14 -6.41
N GLY A 46 1.12 -10.20 -6.30
CA GLY A 46 0.19 -10.00 -7.40
C GLY A 46 -1.07 -9.28 -6.94
N GLU A 47 -1.82 -8.78 -7.91
CA GLU A 47 -3.10 -8.12 -7.69
C GLU A 47 -4.10 -9.08 -7.02
N ARG A 48 -4.79 -8.59 -6.01
CA ARG A 48 -5.84 -9.31 -5.27
C ARG A 48 -6.69 -8.32 -4.48
N ALA A 49 -7.82 -8.79 -3.98
CA ALA A 49 -8.70 -8.00 -3.12
C ALA A 49 -7.97 -7.40 -1.91
N MET A 50 -8.44 -6.23 -1.47
CA MET A 50 -7.91 -5.54 -0.29
C MET A 50 -8.08 -6.43 0.95
N VAL A 51 -7.03 -6.51 1.77
CA VAL A 51 -7.01 -7.36 2.98
C VAL A 51 -6.84 -6.48 4.22
N PRO A 52 -7.89 -6.29 5.04
CA PRO A 52 -7.86 -5.40 6.20
C PRO A 52 -7.21 -6.08 7.42
N ILE A 53 -5.88 -6.23 7.40
CA ILE A 53 -5.10 -6.91 8.47
C ILE A 53 -4.29 -5.94 9.35
N GLY A 54 -4.68 -4.68 9.42
CA GLY A 54 -3.99 -3.70 10.27
C GLY A 54 -2.65 -3.21 9.72
N ASN A 55 -2.40 -3.37 8.42
CA ASN A 55 -1.13 -2.91 7.79
C ASN A 55 -1.11 -1.38 7.64
N TYR A 56 -2.26 -0.79 7.31
CA TYR A 56 -2.37 0.62 6.97
C TYR A 56 -2.26 1.50 8.22
N GLU A 57 -2.86 1.08 9.32
CA GLU A 57 -2.80 1.72 10.64
C GLU A 57 -1.38 1.77 11.21
N ARG A 58 -0.49 0.86 10.77
CA ARG A 58 0.91 0.85 11.21
C ARG A 58 1.78 1.89 10.51
N VAL A 59 1.33 2.43 9.38
CA VAL A 59 2.10 3.38 8.57
C VAL A 59 1.43 4.73 8.41
N MET A 60 0.12 4.82 8.64
CA MET A 60 -0.62 6.07 8.64
C MET A 60 -0.28 6.87 9.92
N PRO A 61 0.32 8.07 9.81
CA PRO A 61 0.66 8.89 10.97
C PRO A 61 -0.52 9.74 11.48
N LEU A 62 -1.54 9.94 10.65
CA LEU A 62 -2.71 10.77 10.95
C LEU A 62 -3.75 9.98 11.75
N ASP A 63 -4.53 10.70 12.57
CA ASP A 63 -5.63 10.13 13.37
C ASP A 63 -6.89 9.93 12.51
N ILE A 64 -6.80 9.00 11.57
CA ILE A 64 -7.89 8.61 10.67
C ILE A 64 -8.07 7.09 10.69
N LEU A 65 -9.15 6.60 10.09
CA LEU A 65 -9.39 5.15 9.90
C LEU A 65 -8.92 4.73 8.50
N PRO A 66 -7.62 4.47 8.27
CA PRO A 66 -7.08 4.29 6.93
C PRO A 66 -7.66 3.07 6.23
N THR A 67 -7.90 1.95 6.91
CA THR A 67 -8.51 0.78 6.26
C THR A 67 -9.89 1.10 5.67
N ILE A 68 -10.71 1.89 6.36
CA ILE A 68 -12.05 2.24 5.90
C ILE A 68 -11.96 3.27 4.77
N LEU A 69 -11.15 4.31 4.96
CA LEU A 69 -10.92 5.33 3.94
C LEU A 69 -10.41 4.70 2.63
N LEU A 70 -9.37 3.88 2.69
CA LEU A 70 -8.78 3.24 1.52
C LEU A 70 -9.76 2.30 0.81
N ARG A 71 -10.64 1.63 1.56
CA ARG A 71 -11.73 0.82 0.98
C ARG A 71 -12.71 1.72 0.21
N ASP A 72 -13.11 2.83 0.81
CA ASP A 72 -14.09 3.75 0.23
C ASP A 72 -13.51 4.45 -1.02
N LEU A 73 -12.22 4.78 -1.01
CA LEU A 73 -11.49 5.26 -2.19
C LEU A 73 -11.51 4.24 -3.34
N LEU A 74 -11.29 2.95 -3.04
CA LEU A 74 -11.36 1.89 -4.06
C LEU A 74 -12.78 1.63 -4.55
N ALA A 75 -13.78 1.83 -3.69
CA ALA A 75 -15.19 1.71 -4.05
C ALA A 75 -15.71 2.94 -4.81
N GLY A 76 -15.02 4.07 -4.74
CA GLY A 76 -15.45 5.34 -5.32
C GLY A 76 -16.61 5.99 -4.54
N ASP A 77 -16.72 5.71 -3.24
CA ASP A 77 -17.70 6.30 -2.33
C ASP A 77 -17.18 7.66 -1.84
N THR A 78 -17.60 8.73 -2.49
CA THR A 78 -17.17 10.11 -2.23
C THR A 78 -17.69 10.63 -0.89
N ASP A 79 -18.96 10.35 -0.55
CA ASP A 79 -19.60 10.81 0.68
C ASP A 79 -18.88 10.26 1.93
N SER A 80 -18.62 8.95 1.95
CA SER A 80 -17.90 8.31 3.05
C SER A 80 -16.43 8.74 3.09
N ALA A 81 -15.77 8.85 1.94
CA ALA A 81 -14.38 9.31 1.87
C ALA A 81 -14.21 10.73 2.42
N GLN A 82 -15.14 11.65 2.13
CA GLN A 82 -15.14 13.00 2.68
C GLN A 82 -15.33 13.00 4.19
N ALA A 83 -16.26 12.21 4.71
CA ALA A 83 -16.50 12.08 6.15
C ALA A 83 -15.27 11.53 6.91
N LEU A 84 -14.44 10.74 6.23
CA LEU A 84 -13.19 10.16 6.76
C LEU A 84 -11.96 11.06 6.57
N GLY A 85 -12.11 12.25 5.99
CA GLY A 85 -11.04 13.24 5.88
C GLY A 85 -10.20 13.15 4.59
N CYS A 86 -10.73 12.61 3.49
CA CYS A 86 -9.97 12.50 2.24
C CYS A 86 -9.51 13.87 1.66
N LEU A 87 -10.14 14.98 2.08
CA LEU A 87 -9.83 16.33 1.61
C LEU A 87 -8.55 16.91 2.20
N GLU A 88 -8.04 16.34 3.31
CA GLU A 88 -6.80 16.77 3.95
C GLU A 88 -5.56 16.01 3.44
N LEU A 89 -5.74 15.13 2.45
CA LEU A 89 -4.71 14.22 1.97
C LEU A 89 -4.30 14.55 0.54
N ASP A 90 -2.99 14.43 0.28
CA ASP A 90 -2.42 14.37 -1.05
C ASP A 90 -2.03 12.92 -1.41
N GLU A 91 -1.75 12.62 -2.69
CA GLU A 91 -1.38 11.27 -3.12
C GLU A 91 -0.12 10.72 -2.45
N GLU A 92 0.80 11.63 -2.08
CA GLU A 92 2.04 11.28 -1.40
C GLU A 92 1.79 10.77 0.03
N ASP A 93 0.75 11.23 0.70
CA ASP A 93 0.37 10.78 2.04
C ASP A 93 -0.05 9.30 2.04
N LEU A 94 -0.58 8.81 0.91
CA LEU A 94 -0.98 7.43 0.73
C LEU A 94 0.12 6.53 0.16
N ALA A 95 1.32 7.06 -0.14
CA ALA A 95 2.40 6.30 -0.74
C ALA A 95 2.85 5.10 0.12
N LEU A 96 2.91 5.30 1.45
CA LEU A 96 3.21 4.20 2.37
C LEU A 96 2.09 3.17 2.42
N CYS A 97 0.82 3.59 2.35
CA CYS A 97 -0.32 2.68 2.28
C CYS A 97 -0.28 1.81 1.02
N THR A 98 0.10 2.37 -0.13
CA THR A 98 0.36 1.63 -1.37
C THR A 98 1.47 0.61 -1.17
N TYR A 99 2.61 1.03 -0.60
CA TYR A 99 3.76 0.17 -0.39
C TYR A 99 3.44 -1.06 0.49
N VAL A 100 2.66 -0.87 1.56
CA VAL A 100 2.30 -1.96 2.49
C VAL A 100 1.11 -2.81 2.03
N CYS A 101 0.44 -2.41 0.95
CA CYS A 101 -0.78 -3.05 0.47
C CYS A 101 -0.51 -4.49 0.03
N PRO A 102 -1.15 -5.49 0.66
CA PRO A 102 -1.07 -6.87 0.18
C PRO A 102 -1.67 -7.01 -1.23
N GLY A 103 -2.73 -6.22 -1.51
CA GLY A 103 -3.51 -6.24 -2.75
C GLY A 103 -2.86 -5.57 -3.96
N LYS A 104 -1.74 -4.84 -3.76
CA LYS A 104 -1.04 -4.09 -4.82
C LYS A 104 -1.91 -3.01 -5.50
N TYR A 105 -2.81 -2.41 -4.73
CA TYR A 105 -3.55 -1.23 -5.15
C TYR A 105 -2.68 0.03 -5.08
N GLU A 106 -2.90 0.93 -6.03
CA GLU A 106 -2.30 2.25 -6.09
C GLU A 106 -3.27 3.29 -5.51
N TYR A 107 -3.07 3.66 -4.24
CA TYR A 107 -4.02 4.53 -3.53
C TYR A 107 -3.90 6.01 -3.88
N GLY A 108 -2.73 6.48 -4.31
CA GLY A 108 -2.55 7.87 -4.78
C GLY A 108 -3.48 8.19 -5.96
N PRO A 109 -3.42 7.44 -7.08
CA PRO A 109 -4.35 7.61 -8.19
C PRO A 109 -5.82 7.44 -7.80
N ALA A 110 -6.14 6.49 -6.90
CA ALA A 110 -7.50 6.31 -6.41
C ALA A 110 -8.00 7.56 -5.66
N LEU A 111 -7.18 8.14 -4.78
CA LEU A 111 -7.49 9.41 -4.12
C LEU A 111 -7.71 10.52 -5.13
N ARG A 112 -6.81 10.70 -6.11
CA ARG A 112 -6.97 11.72 -7.15
C ARG A 112 -8.29 11.58 -7.89
N SER A 113 -8.68 10.36 -8.26
CA SER A 113 -9.94 10.12 -8.95
C SER A 113 -11.15 10.52 -8.11
N VAL A 114 -11.11 10.28 -6.80
CA VAL A 114 -12.18 10.64 -5.87
C VAL A 114 -12.24 12.16 -5.68
N LEU A 115 -11.09 12.81 -5.48
CA LEU A 115 -11.01 14.27 -5.37
C LEU A 115 -11.51 14.98 -6.62
N THR A 116 -11.13 14.52 -7.81
CA THR A 116 -11.64 15.07 -9.08
C THR A 116 -13.14 14.89 -9.23
N ARG A 117 -13.70 13.78 -8.74
CA ARG A 117 -15.14 13.55 -8.77
C ARG A 117 -15.89 14.47 -7.81
N ILE A 118 -15.36 14.66 -6.60
CA ILE A 118 -15.92 15.61 -5.62
C ILE A 118 -15.92 17.04 -6.20
N GLU A 119 -14.85 17.45 -6.88
CA GLU A 119 -14.76 18.76 -7.53
C GLU A 119 -15.80 18.97 -8.65
N GLN A 120 -16.24 17.90 -9.32
CA GLN A 120 -17.26 17.97 -10.37
C GLN A 120 -18.70 17.96 -9.82
N GLU A 121 -18.91 17.35 -8.66
CA GLU A 121 -20.22 17.17 -8.03
C GLU A 121 -20.57 18.30 -7.04
N GLY A 122 -19.57 19.06 -6.57
CA GLY A 122 -19.71 20.22 -5.67
C GLY A 122 -19.88 21.56 -6.38
#